data_AF-A0A7M2C8H1-F1
#
_entry.id   AF-A0A7M2C8H1-F1
#
_cell.length_a   1.000
_cell.length_b   1.000
_cell.length_c   1.000
_cell.angle_alpha   90.00
_cell.angle_beta   90.00
_cell.angle_gamma   90.00
#
_symmetry.space_group_name_H-M   'P 1'
#
loop_
_entity.id
_entity.type
_entity.pdbx_description
1 polymer ?
#
loop_
_entity_poly.entity_id
_entity_poly.type
_entity_poly.pdbx_seq_one_letter_code
_entity_poly.pdbx_strand_id
1 'polypeptide(L)' 'MAKESLAQKFMRATGRLRVIFGPAHSSSIDHEMTEANRRLLAQRQAETQQWETVRRADGSTYVVPRNPDDKSLR' A
#
# COMPACT_ATOMS: atom_id res chain seq x y z
N MET A 1 27.87 -31.61 6.62
CA MET A 1 27.56 -30.17 6.46
C MET A 1 26.29 -30.05 5.64
N ALA A 2 25.12 -29.86 6.27
CA ALA A 2 23.86 -29.77 5.54
C ALA A 2 23.87 -28.54 4.63
N LYS A 3 23.61 -28.75 3.34
CA LYS A 3 23.64 -27.73 2.30
C LYS A 3 22.55 -26.70 2.61
N GLU A 4 22.93 -25.45 2.92
CA GLU A 4 22.01 -24.35 3.20
C GLU A 4 20.97 -24.25 2.07
N SER A 5 19.68 -24.27 2.43
CA SER A 5 18.60 -24.17 1.44
C SER A 5 18.53 -22.75 0.87
N LEU A 6 17.98 -22.61 -0.34
CA LEU A 6 17.76 -21.29 -0.95
C LEU A 6 16.92 -20.37 -0.06
N ALA A 7 15.97 -20.92 0.69
CA ALA A 7 15.17 -20.16 1.65
C ALA A 7 16.01 -19.61 2.81
N GLN A 8 16.98 -20.39 3.33
CA GLN A 8 17.88 -19.92 4.38
C GLN A 8 18.77 -18.77 3.90
N LYS A 9 19.26 -18.86 2.66
CA LYS A 9 20.05 -17.77 2.04
C LYS A 9 19.21 -16.50 1.85
N PHE A 10 17.96 -16.65 1.40
CA PHE A 10 17.04 -15.53 1.23
C PHE A 10 16.72 -14.83 2.55
N MET A 11 16.36 -15.59 3.60
CA MET A 11 16.10 -15.05 4.94
C MET A 11 17.32 -14.32 5.53
N ARG A 12 18.53 -14.84 5.29
CA ARG A 12 19.77 -14.20 5.74
C ARG A 12 20.05 -12.89 4.99
N ALA A 13 19.76 -12.84 3.70
CA ALA A 13 19.94 -11.64 2.89
C ALA A 13 18.93 -10.54 3.28
N THR A 14 17.65 -10.88 3.40
CA THR A 14 16.59 -9.94 3.81
C THR A 14 16.74 -9.52 5.27
N GLY A 15 17.22 -10.40 6.15
CA GLY A 15 17.56 -10.06 7.53
C GLY A 15 18.73 -9.07 7.63
N ARG A 16 19.75 -9.18 6.76
CA ARG A 16 20.85 -8.20 6.70
C ARG A 16 20.38 -6.82 6.21
N LEU A 17 19.44 -6.78 5.27
CA LEU A 17 18.83 -5.54 4.82
C LEU A 17 18.10 -4.81 5.98
N ARG A 18 17.45 -5.54 6.90
CA ARG A 18 16.85 -4.97 8.11
C ARG A 18 17.85 -4.25 9.02
N VAL A 19 19.13 -4.65 9.02
CA VAL A 19 20.17 -3.95 9.81
C VAL A 19 20.49 -2.58 9.20
N ILE A 20 20.41 -2.44 7.88
CA ILE A 20 20.71 -1.20 7.15
C ILE A 20 19.49 -0.27 7.13
N PHE A 21 18.30 -0.81 6.84
CA PHE A 21 17.06 -0.06 6.73
C PHE A 21 16.32 0.11 8.07
N GLY A 22 16.82 -0.52 9.13
CA GLY A 22 16.15 -0.58 10.42
C GLY A 22 15.02 -1.62 10.46
N PRO A 23 14.48 -1.91 11.65
CA PRO A 23 13.27 -2.71 11.78
C PRO A 23 12.14 -2.04 11.00
N ALA A 24 11.29 -2.85 10.34
CA ALA A 24 10.07 -2.33 9.74
C ALA A 24 9.29 -1.58 10.83
N HIS A 25 8.81 -0.37 10.50
CA HIS A 25 8.09 0.47 11.44
C HIS A 25 6.92 -0.30 12.07
N SER A 26 7.10 -0.74 13.31
CA SER A 26 6.12 -1.48 14.09
C SER A 26 5.39 -0.50 15.02
N SER A 27 4.69 0.48 14.45
CA SER A 27 3.70 1.21 15.26
C SER A 27 2.52 0.28 15.51
N SER A 28 2.01 0.27 16.74
CA SER A 28 0.73 -0.34 17.04
C SER A 28 -0.34 0.26 16.12
N ILE A 29 -1.15 -0.59 15.49
CA ILE A 29 -2.32 -0.16 14.72
C ILE A 29 -3.36 0.50 15.66
N ASP A 30 -3.29 0.24 16.97
CA ASP A 30 -4.18 0.77 18.00
C ASP A 30 -3.76 2.14 18.56
N HIS A 31 -3.00 2.95 17.83
CA HIS A 31 -2.78 4.33 18.26
C HIS A 31 -4.09 5.12 18.13
N GLU A 32 -4.44 5.91 19.16
CA GLU A 32 -5.62 6.75 19.09
C GLU A 32 -5.55 7.70 17.87
N MET A 33 -6.65 7.75 17.10
CA MET A 33 -6.80 8.73 16.03
C MET A 33 -6.85 10.14 16.62
N THR A 34 -5.69 10.79 16.66
CA THR A 34 -5.57 12.23 16.96
C THR A 34 -6.46 13.04 16.02
N GLU A 35 -6.87 14.24 16.43
CA GLU A 35 -7.70 15.10 15.58
C GLU A 35 -7.05 15.41 14.23
N ALA A 36 -5.72 15.57 14.22
CA ALA A 36 -4.95 15.76 12.99
C ALA A 36 -5.08 14.56 12.05
N ASN A 37 -4.97 13.33 12.58
CA ASN A 37 -5.13 12.10 11.80
C ASN A 37 -6.56 11.94 11.26
N ARG A 38 -7.58 12.34 12.03
CA ARG A 38 -8.98 12.34 11.57
C ARG A 38 -9.20 13.29 10.40
N ARG A 39 -8.65 14.50 10.48
CA ARG A 39 -8.73 15.49 9.40
C ARG A 39 -8.01 15.00 8.15
N LEU A 40 -6.81 14.44 8.31
CA LEU A 40 -6.06 13.85 7.21
C LEU A 40 -6.85 12.70 6.57
N LEU A 41 -7.42 11.79 7.37
CA LEU A 41 -8.23 10.69 6.86
C LEU A 41 -9.44 11.17 6.07
N ALA A 42 -10.17 12.18 6.58
CA ALA A 42 -11.31 12.75 5.88
C ALA A 42 -10.91 13.38 4.53
N GLN A 43 -9.77 14.08 4.47
CA GLN A 43 -9.23 14.61 3.21
C GLN A 43 -8.89 13.48 2.22
N ARG A 44 -8.19 12.43 2.67
CA ARG A 44 -7.86 11.28 1.81
C ARG A 44 -9.09 10.53 1.32
N GLN A 45 -10.12 10.40 2.15
CA GLN A 45 -11.39 9.79 1.75
C GLN A 45 -12.12 10.64 0.72
N ALA A 46 -12.05 11.98 0.81
CA ALA A 46 -12.60 12.87 -0.20
C ALA A 46 -11.81 12.79 -1.53
N GLU A 47 -10.48 12.71 -1.48
CA GLU A 47 -9.62 12.49 -2.66
C GLU A 47 -9.93 11.14 -3.34
N THR A 48 -10.18 10.09 -2.54
CA THR A 48 -10.46 8.75 -3.08
C THR A 48 -11.80 8.67 -3.82
N GLN A 49 -12.77 9.51 -3.46
CA GLN A 49 -14.10 9.56 -4.12
C GLN A 49 -14.05 10.09 -5.56
N GLN A 50 -12.89 10.56 -6.02
CA GLN A 50 -12.67 11.00 -7.39
C GLN A 50 -12.59 9.83 -8.38
N TRP A 51 -12.54 8.58 -7.88
CA TRP A 51 -12.30 7.40 -8.69
C TRP A 51 -13.42 6.38 -8.55
N GLU A 52 -13.73 5.68 -9.64
CA GLU A 52 -14.67 4.56 -9.66
C GLU A 52 -14.04 3.32 -10.31
N THR A 53 -14.44 2.13 -9.85
CA THR A 53 -13.97 0.86 -10.38
C THR A 53 -14.95 0.34 -11.42
N VAL A 54 -14.46 0.12 -12.64
CA VAL A 54 -15.24 -0.44 -13.75
C VAL A 54 -14.79 -1.88 -13.98
N ARG A 55 -15.74 -2.81 -13.91
CA ARG A 55 -15.55 -4.21 -14.28
C ARG A 55 -16.05 -4.42 -15.71
N ARG A 56 -15.19 -4.90 -16.60
CA ARG A 56 -15.58 -5.30 -17.96
C ARG A 56 -16.08 -6.74 -17.99
N ALA A 57 -16.81 -7.08 -19.05
CA ALA A 57 -17.35 -8.42 -19.28
C ALA A 57 -16.25 -9.49 -19.47
N ASP A 58 -15.03 -9.09 -19.83
CA ASP A 58 -13.85 -9.96 -19.92
C ASP A 58 -13.22 -10.30 -18.55
N GLY A 59 -13.79 -9.77 -17.46
CA GLY A 59 -13.31 -9.97 -16.10
C GLY A 59 -12.22 -8.98 -15.65
N SER A 60 -11.74 -8.08 -16.51
CA SER A 60 -10.75 -7.06 -16.14
C SER A 60 -11.36 -5.94 -15.30
N THR A 61 -10.56 -5.37 -14.39
CA THR A 61 -10.96 -4.23 -13.53
C THR A 61 -10.04 -3.06 -13.78
N TYR A 62 -10.62 -1.89 -13.99
CA TYR A 62 -9.86 -0.64 -14.11
C TYR A 62 -10.44 0.41 -13.20
N VAL A 63 -9.59 1.36 -12.82
CA VAL A 63 -9.98 2.57 -12.11
C VAL A 63 -10.11 3.68 -13.13
N VAL A 64 -11.25 4.37 -13.13
CA VAL A 64 -11.49 5.54 -14.00
C VAL A 64 -11.86 6.74 -13.13
N PRO A 65 -11.54 7.98 -13.58
CA PRO A 65 -12.00 9.16 -12.86
C PRO A 65 -13.51 9.24 -12.96
N ARG A 66 -14.17 9.58 -11.86
CA ARG A 66 -15.62 9.82 -11.82
C ARG A 66 -16.00 11.07 -12.63
N ASN A 67 -15.10 12.05 -12.72
CA ASN A 67 -15.28 13.20 -13.60
C ASN A 67 -14.86 12.81 -15.03
N PRO A 68 -15.78 12.79 -16.01
CA PRO A 68 -15.47 12.39 -17.39
C PRO A 68 -14.50 13.36 -18.10
N ASP A 69 -14.37 14.59 -17.62
CA ASP A 69 -13.46 15.59 -18.16
C ASP A 69 -12.05 15.52 -17.55
N ASP A 70 -11.87 14.73 -16.49
CA ASP A 70 -10.58 14.54 -15.85
C ASP A 70 -9.69 13.62 -16.71
N LYS A 71 -8.59 14.20 -17.20
CA LYS A 71 -7.61 13.52 -18.07
C LYS A 71 -6.36 13.08 -17.32
N SER A 72 -6.32 13.15 -15.99
CA SER A 72 -5.13 12.83 -15.19
C SER A 72 -4.63 11.38 -15.34
N LEU A 73 -5.47 10.46 -15.83
CA LEU A 73 -5.11 9.05 -16.11
C LEU A 73 -4.85 8.73 -17.59
N ARG A 74 -4.93 9.72 -18.49
CA ARG A 74 -4.73 9.52 -19.95
C ARG A 74 -3.35 9.97 -20.41
#